data_AF-A0A136NCL2-F1
#
_entry.id   AF-A0A136NCL2-F1
#
_cell.length_a   1.000
_cell.length_b   1.000
_cell.length_c   1.000
_cell.angle_alpha   90.00
_cell.angle_beta   90.00
_cell.angle_gamma   90.00
#
_symmetry.space_group_name_H-M   'P 1'
#
loop_
_entity.id
_entity.type
_entity.pdbx_description
1 polymer ?
#
loop_
_entity_poly.entity_id
_entity_poly.type
_entity_poly.pdbx_seq_one_letter_code
_entity_poly.pdbx_strand_id
1 'polypeptide(L)'
;MQYLKSYIFIGVFLMSFLLDLSVFAQKSYIYLELIKNIPCKVKQNGVEMTQYNKNYILLYGDHHSEQKIDIEFGADLYPKQTFIIDMSPNNAFAYKLSKSNETSFYLIDLINNGKVVESNSNTNIGFATASNQIYFSDNTPSSIVNNTTATKEKTHFKIKKDKTQRS
;
A
#
# COMPACT_ATOMS: atom_id res chain seq x y z
N MET A 1 16.59 64.29 -8.33
CA MET A 1 15.67 63.50 -7.47
C MET A 1 14.54 62.76 -8.21
N GLN A 2 14.24 63.05 -9.49
CA GLN A 2 13.19 62.34 -10.24
C GLN A 2 13.52 60.87 -10.56
N TYR A 3 14.78 60.55 -10.87
CA TYR A 3 15.19 59.18 -11.20
C TYR A 3 15.02 58.19 -10.03
N LEU A 4 15.15 58.64 -8.78
CA LEU A 4 15.01 57.79 -7.59
C LEU A 4 13.57 57.28 -7.39
N LYS A 5 12.55 58.03 -7.86
CA LYS A 5 11.14 57.61 -7.77
C LYS A 5 10.77 56.55 -8.82
N SER A 6 11.52 56.46 -9.92
CA SER A 6 11.23 55.55 -11.03
C SER A 6 11.69 54.10 -10.74
N TYR A 7 12.82 53.93 -10.06
CA TYR A 7 13.30 52.59 -9.65
C TYR A 7 12.43 51.94 -8.58
N ILE A 8 11.79 52.73 -7.71
CA ILE A 8 10.86 52.23 -6.69
C ILE A 8 9.62 51.61 -7.36
N PHE A 9 9.09 52.24 -8.42
CA PHE A 9 7.94 51.70 -9.15
C PHE A 9 8.26 50.39 -9.89
N ILE A 10 9.43 50.30 -10.52
CA ILE A 10 9.87 49.09 -11.22
C ILE A 10 10.14 47.96 -10.22
N GLY A 11 10.76 48.27 -9.08
CA GLY A 11 11.02 47.29 -8.02
C GLY A 11 9.74 46.69 -7.42
N VAL A 12 8.71 47.52 -7.18
CA VAL A 12 7.41 47.04 -6.68
C VAL A 12 6.69 46.20 -7.72
N PHE A 13 6.74 46.57 -9.01
CA PHE A 13 6.13 45.78 -10.08
C PHE A 13 6.81 44.42 -10.27
N LEU A 14 8.15 44.36 -10.17
CA LEU A 14 8.90 43.10 -10.27
C LEU A 14 8.66 42.19 -9.06
N MET A 15 8.51 42.76 -7.86
CA MET A 15 8.26 42.01 -6.63
C MET A 15 6.86 41.38 -6.62
N SER A 16 5.85 42.07 -7.17
CA SER A 16 4.49 41.53 -7.31
C SER A 16 4.43 40.37 -8.30
N PHE A 17 5.24 40.37 -9.36
CA PHE A 17 5.27 39.31 -10.37
C PHE A 17 5.96 38.02 -9.87
N LEU A 18 6.78 38.11 -8.82
CA LEU A 18 7.46 36.96 -8.21
C LEU A 18 6.59 36.16 -7.23
N LEU A 19 5.45 36.71 -6.79
CA LEU A 19 4.56 36.06 -5.82
C LEU A 19 3.57 35.04 -6.46
N ASP A 20 3.37 35.09 -7.78
CA ASP A 20 2.43 34.19 -8.48
C ASP A 20 3.04 32.84 -8.89
N LEU A 21 4.33 32.59 -8.57
CA LEU A 21 5.06 31.40 -9.03
C LEU A 21 4.97 30.18 -8.10
N SER A 22 4.30 30.25 -6.95
CA SER A 22 4.50 29.27 -5.87
C SER A 22 3.28 28.44 -5.46
N VAL A 23 2.47 27.95 -6.40
CA VAL A 23 1.54 26.84 -6.12
C VAL A 23 1.39 25.92 -7.33
N PHE A 24 2.48 25.29 -7.77
CA PHE A 24 2.32 24.03 -8.51
C PHE A 24 1.80 22.99 -7.52
N ALA A 25 0.48 22.74 -7.56
CA ALA A 25 -0.15 21.69 -6.76
C ALA A 25 0.51 20.35 -7.11
N GLN A 26 1.27 19.79 -6.18
CA GLN A 26 1.98 18.53 -6.38
C GLN A 26 0.95 17.40 -6.29
N LYS A 27 0.67 16.74 -7.42
CA LYS A 27 -0.29 15.63 -7.42
C LYS A 27 0.24 14.47 -6.59
N SER A 28 -0.64 13.86 -5.80
CA SER A 28 -0.33 12.60 -5.16
C SER A 28 -0.38 11.47 -6.18
N TYR A 29 0.45 10.45 -5.95
CA TYR A 29 0.44 9.27 -6.78
C TYR A 29 0.73 8.01 -5.99
N ILE A 30 0.16 6.91 -6.45
CA ILE A 30 0.42 5.57 -5.96
C ILE A 30 1.18 4.82 -7.05
N TYR A 31 2.42 4.47 -6.76
CA TYR A 31 3.18 3.47 -7.50
C TYR A 31 2.75 2.08 -7.02
N LEU A 32 2.30 1.24 -7.94
CA LEU A 32 1.93 -0.13 -7.64
C LEU A 32 2.75 -1.08 -8.52
N GLU A 33 3.71 -1.78 -7.91
CA GLU A 33 4.46 -2.87 -8.53
C GLU A 33 3.58 -4.13 -8.57
N LEU A 34 3.40 -4.67 -9.77
CA LEU A 34 2.61 -5.86 -10.08
C LEU A 34 3.51 -7.10 -10.17
N ILE A 35 2.91 -8.28 -10.10
CA ILE A 35 3.63 -9.55 -10.23
C ILE A 35 3.90 -9.82 -11.71
N LYS A 36 5.17 -9.76 -12.13
CA LYS A 36 5.60 -9.82 -13.54
C LYS A 36 4.98 -10.95 -14.38
N ASN A 37 4.74 -12.10 -13.76
CA ASN A 37 4.30 -13.32 -14.44
C ASN A 37 2.79 -13.60 -14.32
N ILE A 38 2.04 -12.69 -13.69
CA ILE A 38 0.58 -12.83 -13.54
C ILE A 38 -0.06 -11.64 -14.28
N PRO A 39 -0.64 -11.86 -15.47
CA PRO A 39 -1.39 -10.82 -16.15
C PRO A 39 -2.54 -10.33 -15.26
N CYS A 40 -2.73 -9.02 -15.15
CA CYS A 40 -3.87 -8.45 -14.45
C CYS A 40 -4.27 -7.10 -15.06
N LYS A 41 -5.49 -6.67 -14.74
CA LYS A 41 -6.03 -5.33 -14.97
C LYS A 41 -6.18 -4.65 -13.62
N VAL A 42 -5.96 -3.34 -13.61
CA VAL A 42 -6.10 -2.53 -12.39
C VAL A 42 -7.17 -1.48 -12.65
N LYS A 43 -8.15 -1.37 -11.75
CA LYS A 43 -9.14 -0.30 -11.76
C LYS A 43 -8.98 0.56 -10.51
N GLN A 44 -9.01 1.88 -10.68
CA GLN A 44 -9.06 2.85 -9.60
C GLN A 44 -10.47 3.44 -9.55
N ASN A 45 -11.15 3.30 -8.41
CA ASN A 45 -12.53 3.76 -8.21
C ASN A 45 -13.49 3.29 -9.32
N GLY A 46 -13.31 2.05 -9.78
CA GLY A 46 -14.09 1.44 -10.86
C GLY A 46 -13.64 1.76 -12.28
N VAL A 47 -12.69 2.69 -12.47
CA VAL A 47 -12.16 3.06 -13.80
C VAL A 47 -10.89 2.27 -14.11
N GLU A 48 -10.85 1.60 -15.27
CA GLU A 48 -9.65 0.86 -15.72
C GLU A 48 -8.49 1.81 -16.01
N MET A 49 -7.33 1.50 -15.44
CA MET A 49 -6.15 2.35 -15.48
C MET A 49 -5.15 1.82 -16.50
N THR A 50 -4.53 2.73 -17.24
CA THR A 50 -3.53 2.37 -18.25
C THR A 50 -2.23 1.93 -17.58
N GLN A 51 -1.79 0.71 -17.88
CA GLN A 51 -0.49 0.21 -17.43
C GLN A 51 0.62 0.76 -18.33
N TYR A 52 1.62 1.39 -17.70
CA TYR A 52 2.81 1.85 -18.41
C TYR A 52 3.72 0.68 -18.83
N ASN A 53 3.73 -0.39 -18.02
CA ASN A 53 4.41 -1.66 -18.30
C ASN A 53 3.64 -2.80 -17.60
N LYS A 54 3.87 -4.05 -18.01
CA LYS A 54 3.33 -5.27 -17.38
C LYS A 54 3.67 -5.43 -15.90
N ASN A 55 4.62 -4.65 -15.37
CA ASN A 55 5.19 -4.81 -14.04
C ASN A 55 4.78 -3.72 -13.05
N TYR A 56 4.21 -2.59 -13.51
CA TYR A 56 3.81 -1.53 -12.59
C TYR A 56 2.77 -0.59 -13.21
N ILE A 57 2.07 0.11 -12.34
CA ILE A 57 1.12 1.16 -12.71
C ILE A 57 1.28 2.37 -11.79
N LEU A 58 1.00 3.56 -12.32
CA LEU A 58 0.88 4.79 -11.54
C LEU A 58 -0.59 5.20 -11.50
N LEU A 59 -1.09 5.39 -10.28
CA LEU A 59 -2.43 5.87 -10.00
C LEU A 59 -2.29 7.29 -9.45
N TYR A 60 -3.20 8.18 -9.80
CA TYR A 60 -3.09 9.59 -9.42
C TYR A 60 -4.32 10.03 -8.64
N GLY A 61 -4.12 11.01 -7.76
CA GLY A 61 -5.20 11.78 -7.19
C GLY A 61 -4.71 13.13 -6.66
N ASP A 62 -5.67 14.01 -6.39
CA ASP A 62 -5.45 15.44 -6.18
C ASP A 62 -5.95 15.95 -4.83
N HIS A 63 -6.72 15.14 -4.10
CA HIS A 63 -7.25 15.49 -2.79
C HIS A 63 -7.21 14.30 -1.83
N HIS A 64 -7.37 14.61 -0.54
CA HIS A 64 -7.50 13.61 0.51
C HIS A 64 -8.70 12.70 0.23
N SER A 65 -8.46 11.42 -0.03
CA SER A 65 -9.52 10.50 -0.44
C SER A 65 -9.11 9.05 -0.31
N GLU A 66 -10.08 8.21 0.03
CA GLU A 66 -9.94 6.76 -0.09
C GLU A 66 -9.91 6.36 -1.57
N GLN A 67 -8.86 5.68 -1.96
CA GLN A 67 -8.67 5.12 -3.29
C GLN A 67 -8.98 3.63 -3.26
N LYS A 68 -10.07 3.24 -3.93
CA LYS A 68 -10.40 1.83 -4.13
C LYS A 68 -9.65 1.30 -5.34
N ILE A 69 -8.75 0.35 -5.10
CA ILE A 69 -7.93 -0.29 -6.13
C ILE A 69 -8.40 -1.72 -6.30
N ASP A 70 -8.99 -2.01 -7.45
CA ASP A 70 -9.42 -3.34 -7.83
C ASP A 70 -8.37 -3.97 -8.76
N ILE A 71 -7.94 -5.19 -8.46
CA ILE A 71 -7.04 -5.98 -9.31
C ILE A 71 -7.79 -7.21 -9.82
N GLU A 72 -7.93 -7.31 -11.14
CA GLU A 72 -8.60 -8.40 -11.85
C GLU A 72 -7.56 -9.19 -12.63
N PHE A 73 -7.33 -10.46 -12.29
CA PHE A 73 -6.30 -11.27 -12.91
C PHE A 73 -6.76 -11.87 -14.25
N GLY A 74 -5.83 -12.02 -15.18
CA GLY A 74 -6.07 -12.65 -16.48
C GLY A 74 -6.15 -14.16 -16.31
N ALA A 75 -7.30 -14.72 -16.69
CA ALA A 75 -7.80 -16.06 -16.37
C ALA A 75 -8.41 -16.16 -14.97
N ASP A 76 -9.53 -16.90 -14.88
CA ASP A 76 -10.31 -17.16 -13.66
C ASP A 76 -9.56 -17.98 -12.58
N LEU A 77 -8.22 -17.99 -12.65
CA LEU A 77 -7.31 -18.67 -11.74
C LEU A 77 -7.23 -17.98 -10.38
N TYR A 78 -7.47 -16.67 -10.32
CA TYR A 78 -7.37 -15.89 -9.10
C TYR A 78 -8.60 -15.02 -8.91
N PRO A 79 -9.17 -14.97 -7.69
CA PRO A 79 -10.29 -14.09 -7.42
C PRO A 79 -9.85 -12.63 -7.49
N LYS A 80 -10.79 -11.75 -7.85
CA LYS A 80 -10.61 -10.30 -7.81
C LYS A 80 -10.17 -9.86 -6.41
N GLN A 81 -9.21 -8.95 -6.35
CA GLN A 81 -8.73 -8.37 -5.09
C GLN A 81 -9.09 -6.90 -5.04
N THR A 82 -9.52 -6.45 -3.86
CA THR A 82 -9.86 -5.05 -3.60
C THR A 82 -8.98 -4.54 -2.47
N PHE A 83 -8.36 -3.38 -2.68
CA PHE A 83 -7.58 -2.66 -1.67
C PHE A 83 -8.16 -1.25 -1.50
N ILE A 84 -8.15 -0.74 -0.28
CA ILE A 84 -8.55 0.64 0.03
C ILE A 84 -7.33 1.34 0.61
N ILE A 85 -6.93 2.45 0.00
CA ILE A 85 -5.75 3.22 0.39
C ILE A 85 -6.19 4.64 0.67
N ASP A 86 -5.96 5.12 1.89
CA ASP A 86 -6.19 6.53 2.22
C ASP A 86 -5.05 7.38 1.66
N MET A 87 -5.37 8.16 0.63
CA MET A 87 -4.39 8.95 -0.09
C MET A 87 -4.48 10.41 0.36
N SER A 88 -3.42 10.88 1.00
CA SER A 88 -3.25 12.29 1.36
C SER A 88 -2.64 13.11 0.20
N PRO A 89 -2.95 14.42 0.10
CA PRO A 89 -2.47 15.28 -0.99
C PRO A 89 -0.96 15.56 -0.89
N ASN A 90 -0.33 15.84 -2.04
CA ASN A 90 1.10 16.09 -2.21
C ASN A 90 2.03 14.97 -1.69
N ASN A 91 1.56 13.71 -1.65
CA ASN A 91 2.33 12.57 -1.15
C ASN A 91 2.56 11.51 -2.22
N ALA A 92 3.68 10.79 -2.06
CA ALA A 92 4.00 9.61 -2.84
C ALA A 92 3.69 8.35 -2.02
N PHE A 93 3.01 7.40 -2.64
CA PHE A 93 2.73 6.09 -2.08
C PHE A 93 3.38 5.04 -2.99
N ALA A 94 3.98 4.00 -2.43
CA ALA A 94 4.56 2.93 -3.22
C ALA A 94 4.25 1.58 -2.59
N TYR A 95 3.63 0.70 -3.37
CA TYR A 95 3.21 -0.62 -2.95
C TYR A 95 3.71 -1.69 -3.91
N LYS A 96 3.94 -2.87 -3.38
CA LYS A 96 4.22 -4.07 -4.15
C LYS A 96 3.17 -5.14 -3.88
N LEU A 97 2.49 -5.57 -4.94
CA LEU A 97 1.59 -6.70 -4.91
C LEU A 97 2.38 -7.99 -4.70
N SER A 98 2.01 -8.74 -3.67
CA SER A 98 2.61 -10.03 -3.32
C SER A 98 1.51 -11.06 -3.10
N LYS A 99 1.84 -12.32 -3.40
CA LYS A 99 0.94 -13.47 -3.20
C LYS A 99 1.13 -14.00 -1.78
N SER A 100 0.05 -14.14 -1.02
CA SER A 100 0.09 -14.77 0.32
C SER A 100 -0.17 -16.27 0.21
N ASN A 101 -1.18 -16.66 -0.57
CA ASN A 101 -1.48 -18.05 -0.90
C ASN A 101 -2.07 -18.16 -2.31
N GLU A 102 -2.63 -19.31 -2.68
CA GLU A 102 -3.19 -19.55 -4.02
C GLU A 102 -4.34 -18.61 -4.42
N THR A 103 -5.07 -18.03 -3.46
CA THR A 103 -6.26 -17.21 -3.71
C THR A 103 -6.20 -15.82 -3.08
N SER A 104 -5.14 -15.50 -2.33
CA SER A 104 -5.01 -14.24 -1.60
C SER A 104 -3.73 -13.48 -1.93
N PHE A 105 -3.86 -12.16 -1.92
CA PHE A 105 -2.79 -11.23 -2.22
C PHE A 105 -2.73 -10.12 -1.17
N TYR A 106 -1.61 -9.43 -1.09
CA TYR A 106 -1.42 -8.31 -0.20
C TYR A 106 -0.48 -7.28 -0.85
N LEU A 107 -0.53 -6.06 -0.34
CA LEU A 107 0.39 -4.99 -0.72
C LEU A 107 1.46 -4.83 0.36
N ILE A 108 2.72 -4.75 -0.07
CA ILE A 108 3.86 -4.37 0.77
C ILE A 108 4.12 -2.89 0.55
N ASP A 109 4.05 -2.08 1.60
CA ASP A 109 4.41 -0.67 1.55
C ASP A 109 5.94 -0.50 1.42
N LEU A 110 6.39 0.00 0.28
CA LEU A 110 7.80 0.13 -0.04
C LEU A 110 8.44 1.37 0.60
N ILE A 111 7.64 2.33 1.08
CA ILE A 111 8.13 3.56 1.70
C ILE A 111 8.14 3.42 3.23
N ASN A 112 7.14 2.74 3.80
CA ASN A 112 6.96 2.59 5.25
C ASN A 112 7.46 1.23 5.78
N ASN A 113 8.71 0.87 5.47
CA ASN A 113 9.40 -0.32 6.01
C ASN A 113 8.67 -1.67 5.79
N GLY A 114 7.97 -1.84 4.67
CA GLY A 114 7.40 -3.13 4.29
C GLY A 114 6.11 -3.50 5.00
N LYS A 115 5.43 -2.54 5.62
CA LYS A 115 4.12 -2.74 6.24
C LYS A 115 3.14 -3.39 5.25
N VAL A 116 2.41 -4.40 5.70
CA VAL A 116 1.47 -5.17 4.89
C VAL A 116 0.08 -4.53 4.90
N VAL A 117 -0.59 -4.53 3.76
CA VAL A 117 -2.02 -4.21 3.59
C VAL A 117 -2.69 -5.41 2.92
N GLU A 118 -3.59 -6.08 3.61
CA GLU A 118 -4.26 -7.28 3.11
C GLU A 118 -5.50 -6.94 2.27
N SER A 119 -5.75 -7.72 1.21
CA SER A 119 -6.98 -7.60 0.42
C SER A 119 -8.18 -8.21 1.13
N ASN A 120 -9.37 -7.64 0.95
CA ASN A 120 -10.66 -8.27 1.31
C ASN A 120 -10.84 -8.64 2.80
N SER A 121 -10.05 -8.09 3.71
CA SER A 121 -10.36 -8.16 5.15
C SER A 121 -11.42 -7.12 5.50
N ASN A 122 -12.42 -7.48 6.32
CA ASN A 122 -13.38 -6.51 6.91
C ASN A 122 -12.70 -5.43 7.77
N THR A 123 -11.39 -5.58 8.00
CA THR A 123 -10.50 -4.71 8.76
C THR A 123 -9.12 -4.79 8.09
N ASN A 124 -8.80 -3.88 7.15
CA ASN A 124 -7.48 -3.80 6.52
C ASN A 124 -6.38 -3.75 7.59
N ILE A 125 -5.72 -4.87 7.92
CA ILE A 125 -4.70 -4.92 8.96
C ILE A 125 -3.40 -4.33 8.42
N GLY A 126 -3.35 -3.01 8.36
CA GLY A 126 -2.10 -2.29 8.26
C GLY A 126 -1.92 -1.39 9.49
N PHE A 127 -0.83 -1.60 10.22
CA PHE A 127 -0.28 -0.67 11.23
C PHE A 127 -0.16 0.80 10.78
N ALA A 128 -1.20 1.61 10.94
CA ALA A 128 -1.26 3.01 10.49
C ALA A 128 0.02 3.80 10.81
N THR A 129 0.55 4.54 9.83
CA THR A 129 1.56 5.59 10.06
C THR A 129 0.86 6.95 9.94
N ALA A 130 1.48 8.03 10.42
CA ALA A 130 0.89 9.37 10.33
C ALA A 130 0.53 9.81 8.89
N SER A 131 1.15 9.19 7.87
CA SER A 131 0.94 9.49 6.44
C SER A 131 -0.03 8.52 5.74
N ASN A 132 -0.41 7.41 6.39
CA ASN A 132 -1.26 6.36 5.84
C ASN A 132 -2.14 5.82 6.98
N GLN A 133 -3.23 6.55 7.26
CA GLN A 133 -4.23 6.14 8.23
C GLN A 133 -5.09 5.04 7.60
N ILE A 134 -5.21 3.92 8.29
CA ILE A 134 -6.05 2.81 7.86
C ILE A 134 -7.20 2.74 8.85
N TYR A 135 -8.40 3.06 8.38
CA TYR A 135 -9.61 3.02 9.20
C TYR A 135 -10.14 1.60 9.26
N PHE A 136 -10.32 1.10 10.48
CA PHE A 136 -10.95 -0.18 10.74
C PHE A 136 -12.44 0.07 10.95
N SER A 137 -13.30 -0.61 10.18
CA SER A 137 -14.73 -0.63 10.44
C SER A 137 -15.00 -1.51 11.68
N ASP A 138 -15.28 -0.85 12.80
CA ASP A 138 -15.71 -1.46 14.07
C ASP A 138 -17.07 -2.12 13.88
N ASN A 139 -17.15 -3.38 13.44
CA ASN A 139 -18.39 -4.18 13.54
C ASN A 139 -18.20 -5.70 13.27
N THR A 140 -17.16 -6.35 13.80
CA THR A 140 -17.20 -7.83 14.02
C THR A 140 -16.27 -8.25 15.16
N PRO A 141 -16.67 -9.21 16.02
CA PRO A 141 -15.85 -9.65 17.15
C PRO A 141 -14.66 -10.48 16.64
N SER A 142 -13.48 -9.89 16.71
CA SER A 142 -12.22 -10.58 16.41
C SER A 142 -11.97 -11.66 17.45
N SER A 143 -11.89 -12.92 17.00
CA SER A 143 -11.29 -13.98 17.82
C SER A 143 -9.80 -13.70 17.93
N ILE A 144 -9.38 -13.27 19.11
CA ILE A 144 -7.99 -13.03 19.47
C ILE A 144 -7.26 -14.37 19.42
N VAL A 145 -6.49 -14.62 18.36
CA VAL A 145 -5.50 -15.71 18.34
C VAL A 145 -4.29 -15.22 19.15
N ASN A 146 -4.30 -15.53 20.44
CA ASN A 146 -3.14 -15.38 21.30
C ASN A 146 -2.03 -16.32 20.82
N ASN A 147 -1.02 -15.78 20.15
CA ASN A 147 0.23 -16.50 19.96
C ASN A 147 1.00 -16.49 21.29
N THR A 148 0.73 -17.50 22.11
CA THR A 148 1.49 -17.78 23.33
C THR A 148 2.89 -18.28 22.97
N THR A 149 3.85 -17.61 23.58
CA THR A 149 5.29 -17.81 23.62
C THR A 149 5.72 -19.27 23.84
N ALA A 150 6.87 -19.60 23.24
CA ALA A 150 7.59 -20.87 23.27
C ALA A 150 7.66 -21.58 24.63
N THR A 151 7.58 -22.92 24.61
CA THR A 151 8.24 -23.79 25.61
C THR A 151 8.88 -24.99 24.90
N LYS A 152 10.20 -25.11 25.05
CA LYS A 152 11.00 -26.27 24.66
C LYS A 152 10.52 -27.50 25.45
N GLU A 153 10.17 -28.58 24.77
CA GLU A 153 10.07 -29.90 25.40
C GLU A 153 11.10 -30.86 24.78
N LYS A 154 12.06 -31.27 25.61
CA LYS A 154 13.09 -32.26 25.30
C LYS A 154 12.44 -33.62 25.08
N THR A 155 12.52 -34.14 23.87
CA THR A 155 12.14 -35.52 23.58
C THR A 155 13.22 -36.48 24.13
N HIS A 156 12.89 -37.20 25.20
CA HIS A 156 13.73 -38.28 25.73
C HIS A 156 13.36 -39.59 25.00
N PHE A 157 14.19 -39.99 24.04
CA PHE A 157 14.06 -41.30 23.36
C PHE A 157 14.38 -42.43 24.34
N LYS A 158 13.40 -43.30 24.64
CA LYS A 158 13.60 -44.54 25.40
C LYS A 158 13.50 -45.72 24.45
N ILE A 159 14.65 -46.30 24.10
CA ILE A 159 14.75 -47.51 23.28
C ILE A 159 14.29 -48.71 24.12
N LYS A 160 13.22 -49.37 23.70
CA LYS A 160 12.75 -50.64 24.27
C LYS A 160 13.48 -51.77 23.54
N LYS A 161 14.38 -52.49 24.23
CA LYS A 161 14.97 -53.74 23.71
C LYS A 161 13.96 -54.87 23.89
N ASP A 162 13.55 -55.45 22.78
CA ASP A 162 12.79 -56.68 22.70
C ASP A 162 13.71 -57.87 22.99
N LYS A 163 13.32 -58.76 23.90
CA LYS A 163 13.99 -60.03 24.16
C LYS A 163 13.00 -61.14 23.83
N THR A 164 13.09 -61.61 22.60
CA THR A 164 12.58 -62.91 22.16
C THR A 164 13.31 -64.01 22.94
N GLN A 165 12.58 -64.78 23.75
CA GLN A 165 12.99 -66.12 24.14
C GLN A 165 12.09 -67.12 23.42
N ARG A 166 12.71 -67.85 22.49
CA ARG A 166 12.22 -69.12 21.94
C ARG A 166 13.06 -70.22 22.58
N SER A 167 12.33 -71.27 22.97
CA SER A 167 12.74 -72.63 23.36
C SER A 167 13.32 -72.83 24.76
#